data_AF-A0A543ASM6-F1
#
_entry.id   AF-A0A543ASM6-F1
#
_cell.length_a   1.000
_cell.length_b   1.000
_cell.length_c   1.000
_cell.angle_alpha   90.00
_cell.angle_beta   90.00
_cell.angle_gamma   90.00
#
_symmetry.space_group_name_H-M   'P 1'
#
loop_
_entity.id
_entity.type
_entity.pdbx_description
1 polymer ?
#
loop_
_entity_poly.entity_id
_entity_poly.type
_entity_poly.pdbx_seq_one_letter_code
_entity_poly.pdbx_strand_id
1 'polypeptide(L)'
;MHRVDVEIFGTRKEAMEFFTPREDSPDTFEQTSFDADGTVEWAVGAFDAEGRYHNVLEEARAVLSFDTSDSLSAKWQRRRPDGIWIDWMAVTFDRIAAPHIEVRTKSDHTV
;
A
#
# COMPACT_ATOMS: atom_id res chain seq x y z
N MET A 1 -10.46 -2.43 -6.26
CA MET A 1 -9.79 -3.67 -5.81
C MET A 1 -8.49 -3.77 -6.56
N HIS A 2 -7.38 -3.74 -5.84
CA HIS A 2 -6.04 -3.91 -6.37
C HIS A 2 -5.50 -5.25 -5.85
N ARG A 3 -4.96 -6.10 -6.72
CA ARG A 3 -4.25 -7.31 -6.30
C ARG A 3 -2.76 -7.01 -6.35
N VAL A 4 -2.06 -7.34 -5.27
CA VAL A 4 -0.62 -7.17 -5.14
C VAL A 4 0.01 -8.52 -4.88
N ASP A 5 1.00 -8.88 -5.71
CA ASP A 5 1.88 -10.02 -5.47
C ASP A 5 3.30 -9.46 -5.23
N VAL A 6 3.88 -9.72 -4.06
CA VAL A 6 5.25 -9.29 -3.72
C VAL A 6 6.07 -10.52 -3.38
N GLU A 7 7.31 -10.60 -3.88
CA GLU A 7 8.28 -11.57 -3.39
C GLU A 7 9.26 -10.88 -2.42
N ILE A 8 9.27 -11.32 -1.17
CA ILE A 8 10.21 -10.84 -0.15
C ILE A 8 11.00 -12.05 0.34
N PHE A 9 12.33 -12.01 0.18
CA PHE A 9 13.24 -13.09 0.57
C PHE A 9 12.85 -14.47 0.00
N GLY A 10 12.36 -14.53 -1.24
CA GLY A 10 11.93 -15.78 -1.90
C GLY A 10 10.54 -16.28 -1.48
N THR A 11 9.85 -15.55 -0.60
CA THR A 11 8.46 -15.86 -0.21
C THR A 11 7.51 -14.95 -0.95
N ARG A 12 6.58 -15.56 -1.71
CA ARG A 12 5.49 -14.84 -2.39
C ARG A 12 4.40 -14.51 -1.38
N LYS A 13 4.10 -13.23 -1.23
CA LYS A 13 2.97 -12.69 -0.46
C LYS A 13 1.93 -12.15 -1.44
N GLU A 14 0.68 -12.57 -1.29
CA GLU A 14 -0.44 -12.07 -2.07
C GLU A 14 -1.38 -11.31 -1.14
N ALA A 15 -1.78 -10.11 -1.55
CA ALA A 15 -2.73 -9.27 -0.83
C ALA A 15 -3.76 -8.66 -1.78
N MET A 16 -4.97 -8.47 -1.27
CA MET A 16 -6.01 -7.66 -1.90
C MET A 16 -6.13 -6.33 -1.16
N GLU A 17 -5.99 -5.23 -1.89
CA GLU A 17 -6.05 -3.89 -1.32
C GLU A 17 -7.27 -3.11 -1.84
N PHE A 18 -7.95 -2.45 -0.92
CA PHE A 18 -9.05 -1.54 -1.18
C PHE A 18 -8.67 -0.15 -0.72
N PHE A 19 -8.83 0.84 -1.62
CA PHE A 19 -8.59 2.25 -1.34
C PHE A 19 -9.94 2.96 -1.37
N THR A 20 -10.35 3.49 -0.22
CA THR A 20 -11.63 4.17 -0.04
C THR A 20 -11.37 5.64 0.27
N PRO A 21 -11.78 6.58 -0.60
CA PRO A 21 -11.64 8.01 -0.31
C PRO A 21 -12.32 8.37 1.01
N ARG A 22 -11.71 9.28 1.78
CA ARG A 22 -12.35 9.80 3.00
C ARG A 22 -13.22 11.00 2.65
N GLU A 23 -14.43 11.05 3.22
CA GLU A 23 -15.37 12.15 2.97
C GLU A 23 -14.87 13.50 3.51
N ASP A 24 -14.06 13.47 4.58
CA ASP A 24 -13.54 14.64 5.29
C ASP A 24 -12.19 15.14 4.77
N SER A 25 -11.56 14.43 3.82
CA SER A 25 -10.23 14.76 3.32
C SER A 25 -10.03 14.26 1.88
N PRO A 26 -9.98 15.17 0.89
CA PRO A 26 -9.92 14.81 -0.52
C PRO A 26 -8.60 14.13 -0.93
N ASP A 27 -7.55 14.34 -0.15
CA ASP A 27 -6.18 13.88 -0.48
C ASP A 27 -5.78 12.60 0.27
N THR A 28 -6.69 12.05 1.07
CA THR A 28 -6.43 10.85 1.88
C THR A 28 -7.47 9.77 1.64
N PHE A 29 -7.05 8.52 1.79
CA PHE A 29 -7.92 7.36 1.64
C PHE A 29 -7.64 6.33 2.73
N GLU A 30 -8.66 5.59 3.12
CA GLU A 30 -8.52 4.36 3.88
C GLU A 30 -7.99 3.27 2.95
N GLN A 31 -6.88 2.64 3.34
CA GLN A 31 -6.38 1.43 2.73
C GLN A 31 -6.75 0.24 3.63
N THR A 32 -7.44 -0.74 3.07
CA THR A 32 -7.66 -2.04 3.71
C THR A 32 -6.96 -3.13 2.90
N SER A 33 -6.01 -3.82 3.52
CA SER A 33 -5.26 -4.93 2.93
C SER A 33 -5.74 -6.25 3.52
N PHE A 34 -6.06 -7.22 2.65
CA PHE A 34 -6.44 -8.57 3.01
C PHE A 34 -5.36 -9.53 2.52
N ASP A 35 -4.64 -10.13 3.45
CA ASP A 35 -3.60 -11.10 3.16
C ASP A 35 -4.18 -12.50 2.92
N ALA A 36 -3.47 -13.33 2.15
CA ALA A 36 -3.90 -14.70 1.84
C ALA A 36 -4.06 -15.62 3.07
N ASP A 37 -3.45 -15.26 4.21
CA ASP A 37 -3.60 -15.99 5.48
C ASP A 37 -4.84 -15.56 6.29
N GLY A 38 -5.62 -14.60 5.76
CA GLY A 38 -6.81 -14.07 6.41
C GLY A 38 -6.54 -12.86 7.31
N THR A 39 -5.30 -12.39 7.42
CA THR A 39 -4.97 -11.16 8.14
C THR A 39 -5.57 -9.95 7.41
N VAL A 40 -6.13 -9.02 8.19
CA VAL A 40 -6.63 -7.74 7.68
C VAL A 40 -5.84 -6.61 8.32
N GLU A 41 -5.28 -5.75 7.49
CA GLU A 41 -4.54 -4.56 7.91
C GLU A 41 -5.27 -3.30 7.44
N TRP A 42 -5.26 -2.27 8.29
CA TRP A 42 -5.82 -0.97 7.98
C TRP A 42 -4.71 0.09 8.01
N ALA A 43 -4.73 0.98 7.03
CA ALA A 43 -3.82 2.10 6.94
C ALA A 43 -4.54 3.34 6.41
N VAL A 44 -4.01 4.52 6.73
CA VAL A 44 -4.39 5.77 6.04
C VAL A 44 -3.30 6.09 5.03
N GLY A 45 -3.71 6.27 3.78
CA GLY A 45 -2.85 6.57 2.65
C GLY A 45 -3.00 8.01 2.16
N ALA A 46 -1.92 8.59 1.65
CA ALA A 46 -1.90 9.89 0.98
C ALA A 46 -0.77 9.97 -0.04
N PHE A 47 -0.93 10.78 -1.09
CA PHE A 47 0.17 11.16 -1.99
C PHE A 47 0.67 12.56 -1.63
N ASP A 48 1.98 12.76 -1.64
CA ASP A 48 2.56 14.10 -1.54
C ASP A 48 2.70 14.79 -2.91
N ALA A 49 3.15 16.05 -2.89
CA ALA A 49 3.32 16.85 -4.10
C ALA A 49 4.37 16.29 -5.07
N GLU A 50 5.28 15.44 -4.59
CA GLU A 50 6.29 14.74 -5.39
C GLU A 50 5.78 13.40 -5.92
N GLY A 51 4.53 13.02 -5.62
CA GLY A 51 3.93 11.76 -6.04
C GLY A 51 4.40 10.55 -5.23
N ARG A 52 5.04 10.75 -4.07
CA ARG A 52 5.37 9.65 -3.15
C ARG A 52 4.12 9.26 -2.37
N TYR A 53 3.98 7.96 -2.17
CA TYR A 53 2.88 7.41 -1.40
C TYR A 53 3.28 7.25 0.07
N HIS A 54 2.49 7.83 0.96
CA HIS A 54 2.64 7.73 2.41
C HIS A 54 1.53 6.85 2.95
N ASN A 55 1.87 5.81 3.71
CA ASN A 55 0.90 5.00 4.43
C ASN A 55 1.22 4.95 5.93
N VAL A 56 0.18 5.08 6.75
CA VAL A 56 0.30 5.05 8.22
C VAL A 56 -0.62 3.97 8.78
N LEU A 57 -0.02 3.00 9.46
CA LEU A 57 -0.66 1.99 10.30
C LEU A 57 -0.48 2.41 11.78
N GLU A 58 -1.07 1.65 12.70
CA GLU A 58 -0.97 1.92 14.14
C GLU A 58 0.49 1.95 14.64
N GLU A 59 1.27 0.92 14.29
CA GLU A 59 2.63 0.72 14.79
C GLU A 59 3.72 0.84 13.70
N ALA A 60 3.32 1.11 12.46
CA ALA A 60 4.22 1.22 11.32
C ALA A 60 3.79 2.34 10.37
N ARG A 61 4.75 2.95 9.67
CA ARG A 61 4.47 3.85 8.55
C ARG A 61 5.52 3.67 7.47
N ALA A 62 5.15 3.92 6.22
CA ALA A 62 6.11 3.90 5.14
C ALA A 62 5.95 5.07 4.18
N VAL A 63 7.04 5.35 3.48
CA VAL A 63 7.08 6.25 2.33
C VAL A 63 7.58 5.45 1.14
N LEU A 64 6.75 5.39 0.10
CA LEU A 64 6.97 4.67 -1.15
C LEU A 64 7.29 5.68 -2.25
N SER A 65 8.41 5.49 -2.93
CA SER A 65 8.89 6.35 -4.03
C SER A 65 8.99 5.53 -5.31
N PHE A 66 8.37 6.03 -6.38
CA PHE A 66 8.40 5.41 -7.70
C PHE A 66 9.62 5.96 -8.47
N ASP A 67 10.76 5.29 -8.31
CA ASP A 67 12.05 5.78 -8.82
C ASP A 67 12.11 5.73 -10.35
N THR A 68 11.49 4.70 -10.96
CA THR A 68 11.32 4.56 -12.42
C THR A 68 10.00 3.85 -12.74
N SER A 69 9.71 3.59 -14.02
CA SER A 69 8.58 2.74 -14.42
C SER A 69 8.66 1.32 -13.87
N ASP A 70 9.86 0.85 -13.52
CA ASP A 70 10.14 -0.54 -13.19
C ASP A 70 10.77 -0.73 -11.80
N SER A 71 10.92 0.35 -11.03
CA SER A 71 11.51 0.30 -9.70
C SER A 71 10.73 1.14 -8.70
N LEU A 72 10.56 0.58 -7.51
CA LEU A 72 9.93 1.19 -6.35
C LEU A 72 10.86 1.06 -5.15
N SER A 73 11.06 2.13 -4.39
CA SER A 73 11.70 2.06 -3.08
C SER A 73 10.71 2.38 -1.96
N ALA A 74 10.87 1.69 -0.82
CA ALA A 74 10.05 1.89 0.36
C ALA A 74 10.94 2.05 1.59
N LYS A 75 10.68 3.07 2.39
CA LYS A 75 11.28 3.27 3.72
C LYS A 75 10.22 3.11 4.79
N TRP A 76 10.42 2.13 5.66
CA TRP A 76 9.53 1.80 6.76
C TRP A 76 10.10 2.28 8.08
N GLN A 77 9.22 2.88 8.85
CA GLN A 77 9.47 3.21 10.24
C GLN A 77 8.50 2.45 11.12
N ARG A 78 8.97 2.06 12.30
CA ARG A 78 8.12 1.48 13.35
C ARG A 78 8.05 2.42 14.54
N ARG A 79 6.93 2.38 15.25
CA ARG A 79 6.76 3.12 16.49
C ARG A 79 7.43 2.35 17.62
N ARG A 80 8.19 3.05 18.46
CA ARG A 80 8.70 2.51 19.73
C ARG A 80 7.69 2.74 20.85
N PRO A 81 7.81 2.01 21.98
CA PRO A 81 6.98 2.24 23.16
C PRO A 81 7.04 3.67 23.73
N ASP A 82 8.15 4.40 23.48
CA ASP A 82 8.31 5.81 23.85
C ASP A 82 7.60 6.78 22.88
N GLY A 83 6.91 6.26 21.86
CA GLY A 83 6.19 7.00 20.84
C GLY A 83 7.06 7.49 19.68
N ILE A 84 8.38 7.25 19.70
CA ILE A 84 9.31 7.72 18.66
C ILE A 84 9.27 6.79 17.45
N TRP A 85 9.19 7.37 16.26
CA TRP A 85 9.35 6.65 15.00
C TRP A 85 10.83 6.42 14.71
N ILE A 86 11.18 5.18 14.41
CA ILE A 86 12.53 4.82 13.99
C ILE A 86 12.54 4.07 12.68
N ASP A 87 13.60 4.29 11.90
CA ASP A 87 13.86 3.51 10.70
C ASP A 87 14.03 2.04 11.09
N TRP A 88 13.31 1.19 10.36
CA TRP A 88 13.28 -0.25 10.60
C TRP A 88 13.69 -1.01 9.34
N MET A 89 13.21 -0.61 8.18
CA MET A 89 13.46 -1.35 6.95
C MET A 89 13.50 -0.40 5.75
N ALA A 90 14.40 -0.67 4.82
CA ALA A 90 14.44 -0.05 3.52
C ALA A 90 14.46 -1.17 2.47
N VAL A 91 13.55 -1.10 1.50
CA VAL A 91 13.40 -2.13 0.46
C VAL A 91 13.37 -1.45 -0.90
N THR A 92 14.01 -2.08 -1.87
CA THR A 92 13.85 -1.76 -3.29
C THR A 92 13.18 -2.96 -3.94
N PHE A 93 12.18 -2.68 -4.76
CA PHE A 93 11.44 -3.65 -5.54
C PHE A 93 11.70 -3.39 -7.01
N ASP A 94 12.00 -4.45 -7.74
CA ASP A 94 12.11 -4.43 -9.19
C ASP A 94 10.89 -5.12 -9.80
N ARG A 95 10.37 -4.55 -10.89
CA ARG A 95 9.25 -5.14 -11.64
C ARG A 95 9.68 -6.45 -12.28
N ILE A 96 9.01 -7.54 -11.91
CA ILE A 96 9.25 -8.88 -12.47
C ILE A 96 8.31 -9.24 -13.64
N ALA A 97 7.23 -8.47 -13.85
CA ALA A 97 6.28 -8.69 -14.93
C ALA A 97 5.54 -7.40 -15.34
N ALA A 98 5.02 -7.36 -16.57
CA ALA A 98 4.22 -6.25 -17.06
C ALA A 98 2.97 -6.04 -16.17
N PRO A 99 2.55 -4.78 -15.93
CA PRO A 99 1.34 -4.51 -15.16
C PRO A 99 0.12 -5.07 -15.89
N HIS A 100 -0.78 -5.69 -15.13
CA HIS A 100 -2.08 -6.15 -15.63
C HIS A 100 -3.19 -5.38 -14.90
N ILE A 101 -3.89 -4.51 -15.62
CA ILE A 101 -4.99 -3.71 -15.09
C ILE A 101 -6.29 -4.25 -15.68
N GLU A 102 -7.20 -4.69 -14.83
CA GLU A 102 -8.54 -5.12 -15.22
C GLU A 102 -9.58 -4.18 -14.59
N VAL A 103 -10.30 -3.43 -15.43
CA VAL A 103 -11.40 -2.55 -14.98
C VAL A 103 -12.71 -3.29 -15.21
N ARG A 104 -13.36 -3.71 -14.12
CA ARG A 104 -14.71 -4.30 -14.15
C ARG A 104 -15.71 -3.29 -13.61
N THR A 105 -16.67 -2.90 -14.45
CA THR A 105 -17.82 -2.08 -14.03
C THR A 105 -19.07 -2.95 -14.08
N LYS A 106 -19.85 -2.98 -13.01
CA LYS A 106 -21.18 -3.61 -13.00
C LYS A 106 -22.23 -2.52 -13.14
N SER A 107 -23.01 -2.56 -14.21
CA SER A 107 -24.01 -1.53 -14.55
C SER A 107 -25.42 -1.84 -14.07
N ASP A 108 -25.60 -2.75 -13.09
CA ASP A 108 -26.93 -3.16 -12.66
C ASP A 108 -27.01 -3.28 -11.13
N HIS A 109 -27.63 -2.27 -10.53
CA HIS A 109 -28.32 -2.36 -9.24
C HIS A 109 -29.78 -1.92 -9.46
N THR A 110 -30.54 -2.71 -10.20
CA THR A 110 -31.99 -2.69 -10.06
C THR A 110 -32.33 -3.40 -8.75
N VAL A 111 -32.76 -2.61 -7.76
CA VAL A 111 -33.36 -3.06 -6.50
C VAL A 111 -34.80 -3.50 -6.76
#